data_AF-A0A2I1I274-F1
#
_entry.id   AF-A0A2I1I274-F1
#
_cell.length_a   1.000
_cell.length_b   1.000
_cell.length_c   1.000
_cell.angle_alpha   90.00
_cell.angle_beta   90.00
_cell.angle_gamma   90.00
#
_symmetry.space_group_name_H-M   'P 1'
#
loop_
_entity.id
_entity.type
_entity.pdbx_description
1 polymer ?
#
loop_
_entity_poly.entity_id
_entity_poly.type
_entity_poly.pdbx_seq_one_letter_code
_entity_poly.pdbx_strand_id
1 'polypeptide(L)'
;MSRFVSRRTLAAASSLLLAAVGLTGCIRLPGGGGSNSTDIASMKNIPEGIKRDLINQMNSASGAEKNKIIEKANALNKMVGAQLVGESTGVYGGQFKLDPNGTIVVNKDDNVYAMMSAADYWRLGEDSYDLCVEKDCQYYSSWTIDIKGSGSNLTYVWTLKIDNPEITDEPLVRQFKVK
;
A
#
# COMPACT_ATOMS: atom_id res chain seq x y z
N MET A 1 29.33 -64.37 3.12
CA MET A 1 28.90 -64.10 4.51
C MET A 1 28.20 -62.74 4.49
N SER A 2 26.99 -62.49 4.99
CA SER A 2 25.93 -63.30 5.58
C SER A 2 24.60 -62.59 5.27
N ARG A 3 23.54 -63.34 4.99
CA ARG A 3 22.16 -62.86 4.98
C ARG A 3 21.64 -62.95 6.41
N PHE A 4 20.99 -61.92 6.94
CA PHE A 4 20.03 -62.10 8.03
C PHE A 4 18.76 -61.30 7.78
N VAL A 5 17.72 -62.08 7.46
CA VAL A 5 16.31 -61.77 7.60
C VAL A 5 16.01 -61.55 9.09
N SER A 6 15.14 -60.61 9.41
CA SER A 6 14.23 -60.79 10.53
C SER A 6 12.84 -60.29 10.17
N ARG A 7 11.85 -61.11 10.53
CA ARG A 7 10.43 -61.06 10.18
C ARG A 7 9.66 -60.88 11.50
N ARG A 8 8.41 -60.42 11.39
CA ARG A 8 7.33 -60.34 12.41
C ARG A 8 7.15 -58.92 12.97
N THR A 9 5.96 -58.33 13.06
CA THR A 9 4.64 -58.94 13.34
C THR A 9 3.51 -57.97 12.96
N LEU A 10 2.39 -58.51 12.47
CA LEU A 10 1.09 -57.86 12.34
C LEU A 10 0.35 -57.90 13.69
N ALA A 11 -0.24 -56.79 14.11
CA ALA A 11 -1.40 -56.68 15.01
C ALA A 11 -1.98 -55.27 14.81
N ALA A 12 -3.10 -55.09 14.11
CA ALA A 12 -4.48 -55.33 14.51
C ALA A 12 -5.11 -54.18 15.33
N ALA A 13 -6.24 -53.71 14.79
CA ALA A 13 -7.38 -53.08 15.45
C ALA A 13 -7.24 -51.60 15.88
N SER A 14 -7.99 -50.72 15.21
CA SER A 14 -9.34 -50.32 15.67
C SER A 14 -9.73 -48.97 15.10
N SER A 15 -10.85 -48.98 14.38
CA SER A 15 -11.57 -47.80 13.93
C SER A 15 -12.06 -46.98 15.13
N LEU A 16 -11.73 -45.70 15.18
CA LEU A 16 -12.49 -44.70 15.92
C LEU A 16 -12.71 -43.48 15.02
N LEU A 17 -13.88 -43.47 14.38
CA LEU A 17 -14.52 -42.27 13.87
C LEU A 17 -14.85 -41.38 15.08
N LEU A 18 -14.20 -40.23 15.17
CA LEU A 18 -14.69 -39.11 15.97
C LEU A 18 -14.91 -37.93 15.02
N ALA A 19 -16.15 -37.85 14.56
CA ALA A 19 -16.72 -36.63 14.02
C ALA A 19 -16.69 -35.57 15.13
N ALA A 20 -15.79 -34.61 15.01
CA ALA A 20 -15.89 -33.34 15.71
C ALA A 20 -16.22 -32.28 14.66
N VAL A 21 -17.51 -32.03 14.47
CA VAL A 21 -18.01 -30.84 13.79
C VAL A 21 -17.74 -29.66 14.72
N GLY A 22 -16.53 -29.13 14.65
CA GLY A 22 -16.19 -27.83 15.24
C GLY A 22 -16.75 -26.74 14.35
N LEU A 23 -18.01 -26.36 14.60
CA LEU A 23 -18.53 -25.04 14.22
C LEU A 23 -17.82 -23.98 15.07
N THR A 24 -16.52 -23.78 14.86
CA THR A 24 -15.92 -22.47 15.11
C THR A 24 -16.33 -21.63 13.92
N GLY A 25 -17.45 -20.94 14.08
CA GLY A 25 -17.73 -19.75 13.29
C GLY A 25 -16.55 -18.80 13.48
N CYS A 26 -15.57 -18.90 12.58
CA CYS A 26 -14.70 -17.78 12.30
C CYS A 26 -15.65 -16.70 11.78
N ILE A 27 -16.06 -15.82 12.68
CA ILE A 27 -16.56 -14.51 12.32
C ILE A 27 -15.43 -13.91 11.48
N ARG A 28 -15.50 -14.08 10.16
CA ARG A 28 -14.78 -13.24 9.22
C ARG A 28 -15.49 -11.90 9.32
N LEU A 29 -15.10 -11.11 10.30
CA LEU A 29 -15.32 -9.68 10.28
C LEU A 29 -14.63 -9.17 9.00
N PRO A 30 -15.37 -8.70 7.99
CA PRO A 30 -14.80 -7.92 6.92
C PRO A 30 -14.63 -6.52 7.51
N GLY A 31 -13.46 -6.25 8.08
CA GLY A 31 -13.17 -4.98 8.73
C GLY A 31 -11.68 -4.78 8.77
N GLY A 32 -11.15 -4.17 7.72
CA GLY A 32 -9.75 -3.79 7.61
C GLY A 32 -9.37 -2.77 8.68
N GLY A 33 -8.96 -3.27 9.84
CA GLY A 33 -8.21 -2.51 10.83
C GLY A 33 -6.73 -2.77 10.60
N GLY A 34 -6.10 -2.02 9.71
CA GLY A 34 -4.65 -2.08 9.54
C GLY A 34 -3.95 -1.67 10.83
N SER A 35 -3.40 -2.65 11.57
CA SER A 35 -2.53 -2.40 12.71
C SER A 35 -1.37 -1.51 12.26
N ASN A 36 -1.01 -0.50 13.06
CA ASN A 36 0.20 0.27 12.78
C ASN A 36 1.40 -0.68 12.93
N SER A 37 2.23 -0.78 11.90
CA SER A 37 3.47 -1.56 11.93
C SER A 37 4.64 -0.64 12.24
N THR A 38 5.56 -1.08 13.11
CA THR A 38 6.87 -0.44 13.30
C THR A 38 7.91 -0.96 12.32
N ASP A 39 7.62 -2.08 11.64
CA ASP A 39 8.46 -2.65 10.62
C ASP A 39 8.10 -2.06 9.24
N ILE A 40 8.90 -1.07 8.81
CA ILE A 40 8.72 -0.36 7.54
C ILE A 40 9.00 -1.27 6.35
N ALA A 41 9.91 -2.24 6.48
CA ALA A 41 10.32 -3.10 5.36
C ALA A 41 9.16 -3.98 4.86
N SER A 42 8.29 -4.43 5.76
CA SER A 42 7.11 -5.25 5.42
C SER A 42 5.92 -4.46 4.85
N MET A 43 5.98 -3.13 4.78
CA MET A 43 4.87 -2.31 4.28
C MET A 43 4.73 -2.41 2.76
N LYS A 44 3.80 -3.24 2.30
CA LYS A 44 3.63 -3.58 0.87
C LYS A 44 3.25 -2.41 -0.07
N ASN A 45 2.75 -1.30 0.45
CA ASN A 45 2.20 -0.20 -0.36
C ASN A 45 3.13 1.02 -0.41
N ILE A 46 4.42 0.84 -0.09
CA ILE A 46 5.45 1.88 -0.14
C ILE A 46 6.52 1.47 -1.16
N PRO A 47 6.96 2.36 -2.07
CA PRO A 47 8.09 2.12 -2.96
C PRO A 47 9.36 1.72 -2.18
N GLU A 48 10.17 0.80 -2.72
CA GLU A 48 11.35 0.26 -2.02
C GLU A 48 12.41 1.32 -1.73
N GLY A 49 12.62 2.27 -2.65
CA GLY A 49 13.50 3.43 -2.45
C GLY A 49 13.04 4.28 -1.26
N ILE A 50 11.74 4.57 -1.18
CA ILE A 50 11.16 5.34 -0.07
C ILE A 50 11.27 4.56 1.26
N LYS A 51 11.06 3.25 1.27
CA LYS A 51 11.27 2.41 2.47
C LYS A 51 12.70 2.53 2.98
N ARG A 52 13.67 2.36 2.09
CA ARG A 52 15.10 2.47 2.43
C ARG A 52 15.43 3.83 3.04
N ASP A 53 14.91 4.91 2.46
CA ASP A 53 15.12 6.26 2.98
C ASP A 53 14.48 6.47 4.37
N LEU A 54 13.25 5.99 4.56
CA LEU A 54 12.56 6.06 5.86
C LEU A 54 13.29 5.23 6.93
N ILE A 55 13.78 4.04 6.58
CA ILE A 55 14.56 3.19 7.50
C ILE A 55 15.88 3.86 7.86
N ASN A 56 16.58 4.45 6.89
CA ASN A 56 17.82 5.19 7.13
C ASN A 56 17.57 6.38 8.07
N GLN A 57 16.53 7.18 7.81
CA GLN A 57 16.14 8.28 8.69
C GLN A 57 15.80 7.77 10.10
N MET A 58 15.06 6.65 10.20
CA MET A 58 14.67 6.07 11.48
C MET A 58 15.88 5.57 12.29
N ASN A 59 16.90 5.03 11.62
CA ASN A 59 18.13 4.57 12.26
C ASN A 59 18.96 5.74 12.80
N SER A 60 18.94 6.88 12.11
CA SER A 60 19.65 8.11 12.52
C SER A 60 18.88 8.97 13.53
N ALA A 61 17.56 8.83 13.60
CA ALA A 61 16.69 9.60 14.48
C ALA A 61 16.70 9.09 15.94
N SER A 62 16.16 9.89 16.87
CA SER A 62 15.99 9.48 18.27
C SER A 62 14.59 9.82 18.81
N GLY A 63 14.13 9.06 19.82
CA GLY A 63 12.89 9.32 20.55
C GLY A 63 11.68 9.66 19.67
N ALA A 64 11.15 10.87 19.82
CA ALA A 64 9.94 11.34 19.13
C ALA A 64 10.09 11.42 17.60
N GLU A 65 11.30 11.61 17.07
CA GLU A 65 11.53 11.66 15.62
C GLU A 65 11.34 10.28 14.98
N LYS A 66 11.76 9.20 15.65
CA LYS A 66 11.50 7.83 15.18
C LYS A 66 10.01 7.57 15.04
N ASN A 67 9.22 8.00 16.02
CA ASN A 67 7.77 7.83 15.98
C ASN A 67 7.14 8.58 14.81
N LYS A 68 7.57 9.82 14.53
CA LYS A 68 7.09 10.58 13.36
C LYS A 68 7.40 9.87 12.03
N ILE A 69 8.57 9.24 11.92
CA ILE A 69 8.96 8.49 10.72
C ILE A 69 8.08 7.24 10.55
N ILE A 70 7.83 6.50 11.63
CA ILE A 70 6.93 5.34 11.64
C ILE A 70 5.50 5.77 11.30
N GLU A 71 5.02 6.88 11.85
CA GLU A 71 3.69 7.44 11.53
C GLU A 71 3.58 7.80 10.04
N LYS A 72 4.60 8.47 9.48
CA LYS A 72 4.67 8.77 8.04
C LYS A 72 4.63 7.50 7.19
N ALA A 73 5.41 6.49 7.54
CA ALA A 73 5.41 5.20 6.83
C ALA A 73 4.03 4.52 6.89
N ASN A 74 3.41 4.47 8.07
CA ASN A 74 2.07 3.91 8.21
C ASN A 74 1.02 4.68 7.41
N ALA A 75 1.10 6.01 7.37
CA ALA A 75 0.19 6.82 6.57
C ALA A 75 0.33 6.52 5.07
N LEU A 76 1.55 6.48 4.55
CA LEU A 76 1.82 6.11 3.15
C LEU A 76 1.28 4.71 2.84
N ASN A 77 1.54 3.74 3.71
CA ASN A 77 1.07 2.37 3.52
C ASN A 77 -0.46 2.23 3.54
N LYS A 78 -1.14 3.03 4.38
CA LYS A 78 -2.60 3.04 4.53
C LYS A 78 -3.33 3.85 3.46
N MET A 79 -2.62 4.75 2.76
CA MET A 79 -3.19 5.54 1.68
C MET A 79 -3.76 4.66 0.56
N VAL A 80 -3.03 3.59 0.20
CA VAL A 80 -3.54 2.58 -0.74
C VAL A 80 -4.70 1.82 -0.10
N GLY A 81 -5.87 1.87 -0.74
CA GLY A 81 -7.13 1.35 -0.23
C GLY A 81 -8.00 2.39 0.48
N ALA A 82 -7.47 3.58 0.81
CA ALA A 82 -8.26 4.67 1.38
C ALA A 82 -8.99 5.47 0.29
N GLN A 83 -10.20 5.93 0.60
CA GLN A 83 -10.88 6.91 -0.24
C GLN A 83 -10.28 8.28 0.01
N LEU A 84 -9.64 8.86 -1.00
CA LEU A 84 -9.10 10.20 -0.94
C LEU A 84 -10.08 11.22 -1.50
N VAL A 85 -10.04 12.44 -0.96
CA VAL A 85 -10.78 13.62 -1.44
C VAL A 85 -9.77 14.74 -1.69
N GLY A 86 -9.83 15.35 -2.87
CA GLY A 86 -8.92 16.43 -3.23
C GLY A 86 -9.19 17.73 -2.48
N GLU A 87 -8.12 18.40 -2.07
CA GLU A 87 -8.13 19.64 -1.28
C GLU A 87 -7.51 20.83 -2.03
N SER A 88 -6.82 20.59 -3.15
CA SER A 88 -6.17 21.63 -3.96
C SER A 88 -6.92 21.90 -5.25
N THR A 89 -6.69 23.07 -5.83
CA THR A 89 -7.19 23.47 -7.15
C THR A 89 -6.94 22.37 -8.20
N GLY A 90 -7.94 22.10 -9.04
CA GLY A 90 -7.93 21.04 -10.06
C GLY A 90 -8.47 19.69 -9.58
N VAL A 91 -8.34 19.35 -8.29
CA VAL A 91 -8.85 18.09 -7.72
C VAL A 91 -9.86 18.30 -6.58
N TYR A 92 -10.13 19.55 -6.22
CA TYR A 92 -10.96 19.92 -5.07
C TYR A 92 -12.33 19.20 -5.07
N GLY A 93 -12.63 18.52 -3.97
CA GLY A 93 -13.86 17.74 -3.77
C GLY A 93 -13.93 16.42 -4.55
N GLY A 94 -13.03 16.20 -5.52
CA GLY A 94 -12.96 14.98 -6.32
C GLY A 94 -12.51 13.78 -5.50
N GLN A 95 -13.17 12.64 -5.72
CA GLN A 95 -12.85 11.38 -5.04
C GLN A 95 -11.87 10.55 -5.86
N PHE A 96 -10.78 10.09 -5.24
CA PHE A 96 -9.75 9.30 -5.88
C PHE A 96 -9.26 8.18 -4.95
N LYS A 97 -8.98 6.98 -5.47
CA LYS A 97 -8.48 5.87 -4.66
C LYS A 97 -7.55 4.99 -5.48
N LEU A 98 -6.40 4.67 -4.90
CA LEU A 98 -5.56 3.55 -5.34
C LEU A 98 -6.09 2.26 -4.73
N ASP A 99 -6.73 1.39 -5.52
CA ASP A 99 -7.22 0.12 -5.00
C ASP A 99 -6.07 -0.89 -4.85
N PRO A 100 -6.00 -1.68 -3.75
CA PRO A 100 -4.90 -2.62 -3.53
C PRO A 100 -4.71 -3.68 -4.63
N ASN A 101 -5.68 -3.85 -5.53
CA ASN A 101 -5.58 -4.72 -6.69
C ASN A 101 -4.81 -4.12 -7.89
N GLY A 102 -4.33 -2.88 -7.80
CA GLY A 102 -3.60 -2.18 -8.88
C GLY A 102 -4.48 -1.36 -9.83
N THR A 103 -5.76 -1.13 -9.50
CA THR A 103 -6.67 -0.26 -10.28
C THR A 103 -6.91 1.07 -9.57
N ILE A 104 -7.26 2.09 -10.35
CA ILE A 104 -7.71 3.38 -9.83
C ILE A 104 -9.24 3.38 -9.75
N VAL A 105 -9.77 3.77 -8.61
CA VAL A 105 -11.22 3.95 -8.40
C VAL A 105 -11.49 5.45 -8.35
N VAL A 106 -12.17 5.94 -9.39
CA VAL A 106 -12.46 7.35 -9.63
C VAL A 106 -13.67 7.46 -10.55
N ASN A 107 -14.49 8.51 -10.39
CA ASN A 107 -15.50 8.84 -11.39
C ASN A 107 -14.83 9.47 -12.62
N LYS A 108 -14.98 8.86 -13.79
CA LYS A 108 -14.32 9.33 -15.02
C LYS A 108 -14.84 10.67 -15.52
N ASP A 109 -16.05 11.05 -15.11
CA ASP A 109 -16.65 12.36 -15.43
C ASP A 109 -16.13 13.47 -14.51
N ASP A 110 -15.47 13.13 -13.40
CA ASP A 110 -14.92 14.13 -12.48
C ASP A 110 -13.57 14.65 -12.99
N ASN A 111 -13.32 15.95 -12.80
CA ASN A 111 -12.06 16.58 -13.22
C ASN A 111 -10.81 15.92 -12.58
N VAL A 112 -10.95 15.33 -11.38
CA VAL A 112 -9.85 14.61 -10.72
C VAL A 112 -9.31 13.46 -11.57
N TYR A 113 -10.14 12.79 -12.38
CA TYR A 113 -9.67 11.74 -13.27
C TYR A 113 -8.67 12.27 -14.30
N ALA A 114 -9.05 13.31 -15.04
CA ALA A 114 -8.17 13.95 -16.02
C ALA A 114 -6.94 14.58 -15.36
N MET A 115 -7.12 15.22 -14.20
CA MET A 115 -6.05 15.90 -13.47
C MET A 115 -5.06 14.95 -12.77
N MET A 116 -5.44 13.69 -12.60
CA MET A 116 -4.58 12.59 -12.15
C MET A 116 -4.19 11.66 -13.32
N SER A 117 -3.95 12.27 -14.48
CA SER A 117 -3.39 11.62 -15.68
C SER A 117 -4.31 10.65 -16.43
N ALA A 118 -5.63 10.71 -16.21
CA ALA A 118 -6.62 9.85 -16.85
C ALA A 118 -6.24 8.35 -16.75
N ALA A 119 -5.68 7.98 -15.60
CA ALA A 119 -5.13 6.66 -15.35
C ALA A 119 -6.20 5.70 -14.80
N ASP A 120 -6.18 4.46 -15.29
CA ASP A 120 -7.08 3.38 -14.85
C ASP A 120 -6.36 2.38 -13.93
N TYR A 121 -5.02 2.37 -13.93
CA TYR A 121 -4.19 1.45 -13.18
C TYR A 121 -3.10 2.19 -12.42
N TRP A 122 -2.51 1.53 -11.43
CA TRP A 122 -1.35 2.05 -10.72
C TRP A 122 -0.39 0.93 -10.32
N ARG A 123 0.87 1.31 -10.10
CA ARG A 123 1.92 0.43 -9.57
C ARG A 123 2.89 1.21 -8.68
N LEU A 124 3.73 0.47 -7.96
CA LEU A 124 4.90 1.05 -7.29
C LEU A 124 6.07 1.10 -8.28
N GLY A 125 6.68 2.27 -8.43
CA GLY A 125 8.02 2.44 -9.00
C GLY A 125 9.10 2.23 -7.94
N GLU A 126 10.35 2.60 -8.25
CA GLU A 126 11.45 2.55 -7.27
C GLU A 126 11.23 3.57 -6.14
N ASP A 127 10.86 4.80 -6.49
CA ASP A 127 10.70 5.93 -5.58
C ASP A 127 9.39 6.72 -5.83
N SER A 128 8.44 6.12 -6.56
CA SER A 128 7.20 6.76 -6.99
C SER A 128 5.99 5.83 -6.93
N TYR A 129 4.82 6.44 -6.94
CA TYR A 129 3.56 5.80 -7.30
C TYR A 129 3.29 6.15 -8.76
N ASP A 130 3.30 5.15 -9.63
CA ASP A 130 3.06 5.36 -11.06
C ASP A 130 1.58 5.18 -11.34
N LEU A 131 0.96 6.18 -11.97
CA LEU A 131 -0.41 6.11 -12.46
C LEU A 131 -0.36 5.80 -13.95
N CYS A 132 -0.95 4.66 -14.31
CA CYS A 132 -0.84 4.05 -15.63
C CYS A 132 -2.16 4.19 -16.39
N VAL A 133 -2.10 4.62 -17.65
CA VAL A 133 -3.27 4.69 -18.52
C VAL A 133 -3.79 3.28 -18.83
N GLU A 134 -2.88 2.36 -19.09
CA GLU A 134 -3.16 0.96 -19.41
C GLU A 134 -2.46 0.00 -18.45
N LYS A 135 -2.88 -1.27 -18.46
CA LYS A 135 -2.43 -2.28 -17.49
C LYS A 135 -0.95 -2.65 -17.62
N ASP A 136 -0.41 -2.63 -18.83
CA ASP A 136 1.02 -2.86 -19.07
C ASP A 136 1.89 -1.68 -18.59
N CYS A 137 1.25 -0.55 -18.29
CA CYS A 137 1.87 0.68 -17.83
C CYS A 137 2.96 1.18 -18.79
N GLN A 138 2.71 1.07 -20.10
CA GLN A 138 3.57 1.67 -21.13
C GLN A 138 3.57 3.20 -21.04
N TYR A 139 2.40 3.78 -20.76
CA TYR A 139 2.21 5.22 -20.56
C TYR A 139 1.78 5.49 -19.13
N TYR A 140 2.60 6.23 -18.40
CA TYR A 140 2.38 6.51 -16.99
C TYR A 140 2.89 7.89 -16.57
N SER A 141 2.37 8.39 -15.46
CA SER A 141 2.91 9.51 -14.71
C SER A 141 3.42 9.02 -13.36
N SER A 142 4.60 9.48 -12.94
CA SER A 142 5.19 9.10 -11.66
C SER A 142 4.98 10.19 -10.63
N TRP A 143 4.51 9.82 -9.44
CA TRP A 143 4.23 10.76 -8.36
C TRP A 143 5.00 10.39 -7.10
N THR A 144 5.66 11.37 -6.49
CA THR A 144 6.12 11.26 -5.10
C THR A 144 5.02 11.73 -4.17
N ILE A 145 4.96 11.15 -2.97
CA ILE A 145 3.93 11.49 -2.00
C ILE A 145 4.60 11.81 -0.67
N ASP A 146 4.39 13.04 -0.21
CA ASP A 146 4.78 13.47 1.13
C ASP A 146 3.55 13.61 2.03
N ILE A 147 3.79 13.59 3.34
CA ILE A 147 2.76 13.66 4.36
C ILE A 147 2.93 14.96 5.13
N LYS A 148 1.89 15.79 5.15
CA LYS A 148 1.82 16.99 5.98
C LYS A 148 0.79 16.82 7.09
N GLY A 149 1.06 17.39 8.25
CA GLY A 149 0.20 17.26 9.43
C GLY A 149 0.32 15.90 10.11
N SER A 150 -0.64 15.57 10.97
CA SER A 150 -0.66 14.35 11.77
C SER A 150 -2.09 14.00 12.19
N GLY A 151 -2.34 12.73 12.52
CA GLY A 151 -3.65 12.26 12.98
C GLY A 151 -4.75 12.53 11.96
N SER A 152 -5.86 13.14 12.39
CA SER A 152 -7.01 13.46 11.53
C SER A 152 -6.76 14.64 10.57
N ASN A 153 -5.71 15.44 10.78
CA ASN A 153 -5.38 16.60 9.96
C ASN A 153 -4.29 16.28 8.91
N LEU A 154 -4.11 14.99 8.61
CA LEU A 154 -3.11 14.51 7.69
C LEU A 154 -3.50 14.79 6.24
N THR A 155 -2.60 15.40 5.48
CA THR A 155 -2.73 15.68 4.05
C THR A 155 -1.65 14.94 3.27
N TYR A 156 -2.04 14.21 2.23
CA TYR A 156 -1.14 13.61 1.25
C TYR A 156 -0.83 14.64 0.17
N VAL A 157 0.44 14.94 -0.01
CA VAL A 157 0.93 15.90 -1.01
C VAL A 157 1.59 15.12 -2.14
N TRP A 158 0.86 14.99 -3.24
CA TRP A 158 1.30 14.31 -4.44
C TRP A 158 2.04 15.30 -5.33
N THR A 159 3.27 14.98 -5.71
CA THR A 159 4.11 15.81 -6.57
C THR A 159 4.48 15.01 -7.81
N LEU A 160 4.14 15.53 -8.99
CA LEU A 160 4.51 14.89 -10.25
C LEU A 160 6.04 14.93 -10.42
N LYS A 161 6.64 13.78 -10.69
CA LYS A 161 8.04 13.72 -11.15
C LYS A 161 8.08 14.15 -12.60
N ILE A 162 8.88 15.19 -12.88
CA ILE A 162 9.15 15.68 -14.22
C ILE A 162 10.64 15.42 -14.48
N ASP A 163 10.94 14.50 -15.39
CA ASP A 163 12.33 14.11 -15.68
C ASP A 163 13.08 15.20 -16.48
N ASN A 164 12.36 16.15 -17.08
CA ASN A 164 12.95 17.29 -17.79
C ASN A 164 12.53 18.64 -17.15
N PRO A 165 13.34 19.21 -16.24
CA PRO A 165 13.01 20.44 -15.54
C PRO A 165 12.97 21.69 -16.44
N GLU A 166 13.47 21.60 -17.68
CA GLU A 166 13.46 22.73 -18.64
C GLU A 166 12.06 23.14 -19.11
N ILE A 167 11.02 22.35 -18.80
CA ILE A 167 9.65 22.57 -19.23
C ILE A 167 8.85 23.48 -18.27
N THR A 168 9.18 23.46 -16.97
CA THR A 168 8.52 24.30 -15.96
C THR A 168 9.31 24.28 -14.65
N ASP A 169 9.51 25.46 -14.06
CA ASP A 169 10.16 25.59 -12.75
C ASP A 169 9.23 25.21 -11.58
N GLU A 170 7.91 25.21 -11.80
CA GLU A 170 6.94 24.90 -10.76
C GLU A 170 6.52 23.42 -10.76
N PRO A 171 6.65 22.71 -9.62
CA PRO A 171 6.22 21.33 -9.52
C PRO A 171 4.69 21.24 -9.54
N LEU A 172 4.16 20.28 -10.31
CA LEU A 172 2.73 20.02 -10.31
C LEU A 172 2.34 19.27 -9.04
N VAL A 173 1.68 19.97 -8.11
CA VAL A 173 1.26 19.42 -6.82
C VAL A 173 -0.25 19.22 -6.76
N ARG A 174 -0.67 18.11 -6.14
CA ARG A 174 -2.05 17.80 -5.76
C ARG A 174 -2.12 17.42 -4.30
N GLN A 175 -3.15 17.88 -3.60
CA GLN A 175 -3.33 17.59 -2.18
C GLN A 175 -4.61 16.81 -1.95
N PHE A 176 -4.53 15.81 -1.09
CA PHE A 176 -5.64 14.94 -0.76
C PHE A 176 -5.71 14.67 0.74
N LYS A 177 -6.92 14.42 1.25
CA LYS A 177 -7.18 13.88 2.59
C LYS A 177 -7.95 12.57 2.49
N VAL A 178 -7.89 11.75 3.54
CA VAL A 178 -8.80 10.60 3.66
C VAL A 178 -10.20 11.12 3.98
N LYS A 179 -11.21 10.58 3.30
CA LYS A 179 -12.63 10.84 3.57
C LYS A 179 -13.11 10.19 4.86
#